data_AF-A0A2J8A6W5-F1
#
_entry.id   AF-A0A2J8A6W5-F1
#
_cell.length_a   1.000
_cell.length_b   1.000
_cell.length_c   1.000
_cell.angle_alpha   90.00
_cell.angle_beta   90.00
_cell.angle_gamma   90.00
#
_symmetry.space_group_name_H-M   'P 1'
#
loop_
_entity.id
_entity.type
_entity.pdbx_description
1 polymer ?
#
loop_
_entity_poly.entity_id
_entity_poly.type
_entity_poly.pdbx_seq_one_letter_code
_entity_poly.pdbx_strand_id
1 'polypeptide(L)' 'YDSALCDAMACPLVAGSAFELCVSQKLPALAPPGPYQLQITGEDAGGTRFMCVALSFSVTAGAPADVFE' A
#
# COMPACT_ATOMS: atom_id res chain seq x y z
N TYR A 1 -3.71 -1.08 20.01
CA TYR A 1 -3.59 -2.22 19.10
C TYR A 1 -3.34 -1.65 17.72
N ASP A 2 -2.10 -1.22 17.52
CA ASP A 2 -1.59 -0.50 16.35
C ASP A 2 -0.57 -1.40 15.65
N SER A 3 -0.94 -2.67 15.45
CA SER A 3 0.01 -3.75 15.11
C SER A 3 0.37 -3.77 13.63
N ALA A 4 -0.56 -3.38 12.74
CA ALA A 4 -0.40 -3.61 11.31
C ALA A 4 0.76 -2.82 10.66
N LEU A 5 1.09 -1.63 11.18
CA LEU A 5 2.19 -0.84 10.64
C LEU A 5 3.55 -1.37 11.15
N CYS A 6 3.65 -1.65 12.46
CA CYS A 6 4.86 -2.18 13.08
C CYS A 6 5.15 -3.65 12.74
N ASP A 7 4.20 -4.36 12.13
CA ASP A 7 4.45 -5.66 11.49
C ASP A 7 5.17 -5.48 10.13
N ALA A 8 4.96 -4.34 9.45
CA ALA A 8 5.53 -4.03 8.14
C ALA A 8 6.84 -3.21 8.21
N MET A 9 7.19 -2.68 9.39
CA MET A 9 8.39 -1.87 9.62
C MET A 9 8.89 -1.94 11.06
N ALA A 10 10.18 -1.66 11.28
CA ALA A 10 10.76 -1.60 12.61
C ALA A 10 10.25 -0.38 13.40
N CYS A 11 9.56 -0.64 14.51
CA CYS A 11 9.12 0.38 15.47
C CYS A 11 9.96 0.31 16.77
N PRO A 12 10.17 1.44 17.47
CA PRO A 12 9.70 2.78 17.13
C PRO A 12 10.51 3.43 15.99
N LEU A 13 9.83 4.22 15.17
CA LEU A 13 10.50 5.08 14.19
C LEU A 13 11.28 6.19 14.89
N VAL A 14 12.57 6.29 14.62
CA VAL A 14 13.45 7.32 15.18
C VAL A 14 13.64 8.43 14.15
N ALA A 15 13.34 9.67 14.54
CA ALA A 15 13.53 10.83 13.68
C ALA A 15 14.99 10.92 13.17
N GLY A 16 15.16 11.16 11.87
CA GLY A 16 16.47 11.24 11.22
C GLY A 16 17.12 9.90 10.89
N SER A 17 16.50 8.77 11.24
CA SER A 17 16.96 7.44 10.84
C SER A 17 16.32 6.99 9.53
N ALA A 18 17.05 6.20 8.73
CA ALA A 18 16.47 5.53 7.58
C ALA A 18 15.50 4.43 8.05
N PHE A 19 14.43 4.23 7.29
CA PHE A 19 13.50 3.11 7.49
C PHE A 19 13.09 2.53 6.14
N GLU A 20 12.66 1.27 6.16
CA GLU A 20 12.07 0.58 5.02
C GLU A 20 10.65 0.15 5.39
N LEU A 21 9.72 0.31 4.45
CA LEU A 21 8.33 -0.12 4.59
C LEU A 21 7.98 -1.05 3.44
N CYS A 22 7.66 -2.31 3.75
CA CYS A 22 7.23 -3.30 2.79
C CYS A 22 5.72 -3.55 2.92
N VAL A 23 4.93 -3.14 1.93
CA VAL A 23 3.47 -3.31 1.91
C VAL A 23 3.05 -4.15 0.70
N SER A 24 2.32 -5.23 0.96
CA SER A 24 1.68 -6.04 -0.08
C SER A 24 0.16 -5.85 -0.01
N GLN A 25 -0.43 -5.32 -1.08
CA GLN A 25 -1.88 -5.17 -1.20
C GLN A 25 -2.39 -5.99 -2.37
N LYS A 26 -3.43 -6.79 -2.12
CA LYS A 26 -4.18 -7.50 -3.16
C LYS A 26 -5.36 -6.63 -3.59
N LEU A 27 -5.51 -6.45 -4.90
CA LEU A 27 -6.73 -5.84 -5.43
C LEU A 27 -7.93 -6.77 -5.20
N PRO A 28 -9.13 -6.22 -4.97
CA PRO A 28 -10.34 -7.03 -4.88
C PRO A 28 -10.57 -7.80 -6.18
N ALA A 29 -11.18 -8.99 -6.07
CA ALA A 29 -11.39 -9.90 -7.21
C ALA A 29 -12.20 -9.28 -8.36
N LEU A 30 -13.06 -8.32 -8.05
CA LEU A 30 -13.79 -7.51 -9.02
C LEU A 30 -13.30 -6.06 -8.93
N ALA A 31 -12.16 -5.79 -9.55
CA ALA A 31 -11.70 -4.43 -9.83
C ALA A 31 -12.13 -4.04 -11.25
N PRO A 32 -13.10 -3.12 -11.43
CA PRO A 32 -13.48 -2.64 -12.76
C PRO A 32 -12.27 -2.16 -13.56
N PRO A 33 -12.23 -2.38 -14.88
CA PRO A 33 -11.20 -1.79 -15.71
C PRO A 33 -11.26 -0.26 -15.64
N GLY A 34 -10.10 0.39 -15.57
CA GLY A 34 -10.00 1.84 -15.46
C GLY A 34 -8.80 2.30 -14.66
N PRO A 35 -8.61 3.62 -14.54
CA PRO A 35 -7.56 4.22 -13.73
C PRO A 35 -7.90 4.16 -12.24
N TYR A 36 -6.87 3.93 -11.43
CA TYR A 36 -6.92 3.89 -9.98
C TYR A 36 -5.76 4.72 -9.40
N GLN A 37 -6.01 5.25 -8.21
CA GLN A 37 -4.99 5.89 -7.41
C GLN A 37 -4.97 5.24 -6.02
N LEU A 38 -3.84 4.64 -5.67
CA LEU A 38 -3.55 4.16 -4.33
C LEU A 38 -2.75 5.22 -3.59
N GLN A 39 -3.26 5.66 -2.45
CA GLN A 39 -2.58 6.58 -1.55
C GLN A 39 -2.29 5.88 -0.23
N ILE A 40 -1.01 5.86 0.17
CA ILE A 40 -0.55 5.33 1.46
C ILE A 40 -0.04 6.50 2.28
N THR A 41 -0.56 6.68 3.49
CA THR A 41 -0.15 7.75 4.41
C THR A 41 0.29 7.16 5.75
N GLY A 42 1.36 7.71 6.33
CA GLY A 42 1.81 7.40 7.69
C GLY A 42 1.77 8.65 8.56
N GLU A 43 1.10 8.55 9.70
CA GLU A 43 0.92 9.62 10.69
C GLU A 43 1.40 9.14 12.05
N ASP A 44 2.07 10.02 12.81
CA ASP A 44 2.43 9.72 14.20
C ASP A 44 1.22 9.88 15.13
N ALA A 45 1.39 9.52 16.41
CA ALA A 45 0.34 9.63 17.41
C ALA A 45 -0.18 11.06 17.65
N GLY A 46 0.57 12.08 17.23
CA GLY A 46 0.18 13.49 17.25
C GLY A 46 -0.52 13.96 15.98
N GLY A 47 -0.71 13.08 15.00
CA GLY A 47 -1.29 13.41 13.69
C GLY A 47 -0.29 14.06 12.73
N THR A 48 1.01 14.06 13.04
CA THR A 48 2.02 14.58 12.12
C THR A 48 2.31 13.55 11.04
N ARG A 49 2.09 13.92 9.78
CA ARG A 49 2.37 13.05 8.63
C ARG A 49 3.87 12.94 8.38
N PHE A 50 4.42 11.74 8.55
CA PHE A 50 5.83 11.44 8.27
C PHE A 50 6.06 10.75 6.91
N MET A 51 5.00 10.22 6.29
CA MET A 51 5.10 9.51 5.00
C MET A 51 3.85 9.72 4.15
N CYS A 52 4.03 9.82 2.82
CA CYS A 52 2.95 9.67 1.85
C CYS A 52 3.44 9.18 0.50
N VAL A 53 2.79 8.14 -0.01
CA VAL A 53 3.09 7.52 -1.30
C VAL A 53 1.86 7.56 -2.20
N ALA A 54 2.01 8.29 -3.30
CA ALA A 54 1.17 8.41 -4.50
C ALA A 54 1.39 7.31 -5.55
N LEU A 55 0.51 6.31 -5.72
CA LEU A 55 0.63 5.32 -6.80
C LEU A 55 -0.55 5.42 -7.75
N SER A 56 -0.29 5.70 -9.03
CA SER A 56 -1.31 5.69 -10.08
C SER A 56 -1.12 4.46 -10.96
N PHE A 57 -2.18 3.69 -11.19
CA PHE A 57 -2.17 2.50 -12.03
C PHE A 57 -3.50 2.34 -12.76
N SER A 58 -3.53 1.54 -13.82
CA SER A 58 -4.77 1.21 -14.52
C SER A 58 -4.99 -0.29 -14.48
N VAL A 59 -6.19 -0.70 -14.12
CA VAL A 59 -6.63 -2.09 -14.26
C VAL A 59 -7.19 -2.25 -15.67
N THR A 60 -6.68 -3.22 -16.42
CA THR A 60 -7.26 -3.62 -17.69
C THR A 60 -8.15 -4.84 -17.46
N ALA A 61 -9.21 -4.99 -18.25
CA ALA A 61 -9.93 -6.26 -18.28
C ALA A 61 -8.92 -7.35 -18.66
N GLY A 62 -8.78 -8.37 -17.82
CA GLY A 62 -8.05 -9.56 -18.23
C GLY A 62 -8.69 -10.10 -19.51
N ALA A 63 -7.87 -10.62 -20.43
CA ALA A 63 -8.39 -11.67 -21.31
C ALA A 63 -9.09 -12.72 -20.41
N PRO A 64 -10.20 -13.34 -20.86
CA PRO A 64 -10.76 -14.47 -20.12
C PRO A 64 -9.60 -15.38 -19.77
N ALA A 65 -9.46 -15.74 -18.49
CA ALA A 65 -8.35 -16.55 -18.01
C ALA A 65 -8.07 -17.64 -19.05
N ASP A 66 -6.95 -17.53 -19.76
CA ASP A 66 -6.51 -18.58 -20.64
C ASP A 66 -6.57 -19.86 -19.81
N VAL A 67 -7.33 -20.82 -20.34
CA VAL A 67 -7.38 -22.19 -19.88
C VAL A 67 -5.94 -22.62 -19.68
N PHE A 68 -5.50 -22.72 -18.42
CA PHE A 68 -4.30 -23.47 -18.09
C PHE A 68 -4.64 -24.94 -18.40
N GLU A 69 -4.24 -25.40 -19.58
CA GLU A 69 -3.83 -26.80 -19.77
C GLU A 69 -2.40 -27.00 -19.23
#